data_AF-A0A933FFS4-F1
#
_entry.id   AF-A0A933FFS4-F1
#
_cell.length_a   1.000
_cell.length_b   1.000
_cell.length_c   1.000
_cell.angle_alpha   90.00
_cell.angle_beta   90.00
_cell.angle_gamma   90.00
#
_symmetry.space_group_name_H-M   'P 1'
#
loop_
_entity.id
_entity.type
_entity.pdbx_description
1 polymer ?
#
loop_
_entity_poly.entity_id
_entity_poly.type
_entity_poly.pdbx_seq_one_letter_code
_entity_poly.pdbx_strand_id
1 'polypeptide(L)'
;LARLIGQLPARNVGRFGKEGDPLNLVLVGTEEQVIAALGAAGWTRVPVRIPASFRAGLAEVLAGGPPRACPPMNLYQLEGRAQDLNWSKPITPIAKRHHFRLWRSSWRDERGRQVWWGSGNLDLDVRWRDLSHVPDPDMDAERDFIARSLAGSPHVESIRLERAPQVPLAGANDKGYAFRTDGRALVVVLR
;
A
#
# COMPACT_ATOMS: atom_id res chain seq x y z
N LEU A 1 17.88 -10.92 -3.71
CA LEU A 1 16.60 -10.26 -4.08
C LEU A 1 15.64 -11.18 -4.88
N ALA A 2 16.08 -11.82 -5.96
CA ALA A 2 15.22 -12.73 -6.76
C ALA A 2 14.53 -13.82 -5.92
N ARG A 3 15.23 -14.36 -4.90
CA ARG A 3 14.66 -15.32 -3.94
C ARG A 3 13.49 -14.72 -3.13
N LEU A 4 13.54 -13.44 -2.75
CA LEU A 4 12.46 -12.78 -2.01
C LEU A 4 11.22 -12.60 -2.89
N ILE A 5 11.42 -12.24 -4.16
CA ILE A 5 10.32 -12.12 -5.11
C ILE A 5 9.58 -13.44 -5.26
N GLY A 6 10.28 -14.58 -5.29
CA GLY A 6 9.62 -15.89 -5.32
C GLY A 6 8.74 -16.20 -4.09
N GLN A 7 8.85 -15.44 -3.00
CA GLN A 7 8.05 -15.61 -1.77
C GLN A 7 6.94 -14.56 -1.61
N LEU A 8 6.88 -13.55 -2.49
CA LEU A 8 5.84 -12.54 -2.48
C LEU A 8 4.49 -13.22 -2.80
N PRO A 9 3.48 -13.18 -1.91
CA PRO A 9 2.17 -13.74 -2.21
C PRO A 9 1.52 -13.01 -3.39
N ALA A 10 0.70 -13.72 -4.16
CA ALA A 10 0.04 -13.15 -5.34
C ALA A 10 -0.94 -12.03 -4.99
N ARG A 11 -1.81 -12.30 -4.00
CA ARG A 11 -2.97 -11.46 -3.64
C ARG A 11 -3.20 -11.51 -2.14
N ASN A 12 -3.76 -10.43 -1.61
CA ASN A 12 -4.31 -10.42 -0.25
C ASN A 12 -5.76 -10.94 -0.26
N VAL A 13 -6.34 -11.12 0.92
CA VAL A 13 -7.71 -11.58 1.12
C VAL A 13 -8.56 -10.45 1.69
N GLY A 14 -9.64 -10.10 1.00
CA GLY A 14 -10.57 -9.07 1.42
C GLY A 14 -11.76 -9.61 2.21
N ARG A 15 -12.91 -8.93 2.07
CA ARG A 15 -14.12 -9.27 2.81
C ARG A 15 -14.64 -10.66 2.45
N PHE A 16 -15.18 -11.36 3.44
CA PHE A 16 -15.79 -12.69 3.29
C PHE A 16 -14.86 -13.75 2.67
N GLY A 17 -13.54 -13.59 2.87
CA GLY A 17 -12.54 -14.53 2.33
C GLY A 17 -12.32 -14.43 0.82
N LYS A 18 -12.88 -13.42 0.15
CA LYS A 18 -12.67 -13.20 -1.28
C LYS A 18 -11.28 -12.67 -1.55
N GLU A 19 -10.73 -12.96 -2.72
CA GLU A 19 -9.45 -12.41 -3.14
C GLU A 19 -9.53 -10.87 -3.25
N GLY A 20 -8.56 -10.18 -2.66
CA GLY A 20 -8.43 -8.73 -2.72
C GLY A 20 -7.45 -8.29 -3.80
N ASP A 21 -6.68 -7.26 -3.51
CA ASP A 21 -5.76 -6.62 -4.46
C ASP A 21 -4.47 -7.45 -4.66
N PRO A 22 -3.80 -7.38 -5.83
CA PRO A 22 -2.49 -7.99 -6.02
C PRO A 22 -1.43 -7.34 -5.13
N LEU A 23 -0.42 -8.10 -4.71
CA LEU A 23 0.75 -7.54 -4.04
C LEU A 23 1.86 -7.31 -5.07
N ASN A 24 2.17 -6.04 -5.35
CA ASN A 24 3.21 -5.64 -6.30
C ASN A 24 4.22 -4.66 -5.68
N LEU A 25 4.30 -4.59 -4.35
CA LEU A 25 5.26 -3.78 -3.60
C LEU A 25 6.04 -4.65 -2.62
N VAL A 26 7.35 -4.43 -2.56
CA VAL A 26 8.28 -5.05 -1.62
C VAL A 26 9.16 -3.95 -1.04
N LEU A 27 9.08 -3.73 0.28
CA LEU A 27 10.00 -2.83 0.98
C LEU A 27 10.96 -3.66 1.84
N VAL A 28 12.23 -3.29 1.86
CA VAL A 28 13.27 -3.97 2.65
C VAL A 28 13.92 -2.95 3.57
N GLY A 29 13.74 -3.12 4.87
CA GLY A 29 14.20 -2.19 5.90
C GLY A 29 13.43 -2.37 7.21
N THR A 30 13.91 -1.75 8.28
CA THR A 30 13.20 -1.73 9.57
C THR A 30 11.92 -0.92 9.48
N GLU A 31 11.01 -1.05 10.46
CA GLU A 31 9.78 -0.24 10.49
C GLU A 31 10.11 1.25 10.56
N GLU A 32 11.15 1.62 11.31
CA GLU A 32 11.62 2.99 11.45
C GLU A 32 12.11 3.55 10.11
N GLN A 33 12.86 2.76 9.34
CA GLN A 33 13.30 3.15 7.99
C GLN A 33 12.11 3.31 7.05
N VAL A 34 11.12 2.41 7.09
CA VAL A 34 9.89 2.52 6.29
C VAL A 34 9.14 3.81 6.63
N ILE A 35 8.95 4.10 7.91
CA ILE A 35 8.27 5.31 8.38
C ILE A 35 9.03 6.57 7.97
N ALA A 36 10.35 6.59 8.15
CA ALA A 36 11.18 7.74 7.80
C ALA A 36 11.15 8.02 6.30
N ALA A 37 11.35 6.99 5.46
CA ALA A 37 11.36 7.14 4.01
C ALA A 37 10.00 7.64 3.47
N LEU A 38 8.90 7.07 3.96
CA LEU A 38 7.56 7.45 3.52
C LEU A 38 7.13 8.82 4.06
N GLY A 39 7.48 9.14 5.30
CA GLY A 39 7.27 10.46 5.88
C GLY A 39 8.00 11.55 5.10
N ALA A 40 9.28 11.33 4.77
CA ALA A 40 10.07 12.25 3.95
C ALA A 40 9.50 12.40 2.52
N ALA A 41 8.88 11.35 1.98
CA ALA A 41 8.17 11.38 0.70
C ALA A 41 6.76 12.00 0.77
N GLY A 42 6.35 12.54 1.93
CA GLY A 42 5.07 13.22 2.12
C GLY A 42 3.86 12.28 2.22
N TRP A 43 4.07 11.01 2.55
CA TRP A 43 2.98 10.07 2.86
C TRP A 43 2.51 10.24 4.29
N THR A 44 1.20 10.16 4.49
CA THR A 44 0.57 10.22 5.81
C THR A 44 0.26 8.80 6.30
N ARG A 45 0.69 8.46 7.51
CA ARG A 45 0.31 7.19 8.15
C ARG A 45 -1.16 7.24 8.54
N VAL A 46 -1.93 6.27 8.07
CA VAL A 46 -3.35 6.10 8.40
C VAL A 46 -3.48 5.02 9.48
N PRO A 47 -4.26 5.22 10.54
CA PRO A 47 -4.50 4.17 11.52
C PRO A 47 -5.17 2.93 10.88
N VAL A 48 -4.73 1.72 11.27
CA VAL A 48 -5.32 0.46 10.79
C VAL A 48 -6.75 0.28 11.30
N ARG A 49 -7.01 0.69 12.54
CA ARG A 49 -8.36 0.61 13.13
C ARG A 49 -9.23 1.75 12.61
N ILE A 50 -10.39 1.39 12.06
CA ILE A 50 -11.38 2.34 11.49
C ILE A 50 -11.71 3.50 12.44
N PRO A 51 -12.10 3.29 13.72
CA PRO A 51 -12.42 4.40 14.62
C PRO A 51 -11.23 5.32 14.89
N ALA A 52 -10.01 4.76 14.92
CA ALA A 52 -8.81 5.54 15.13
C ALA A 52 -8.49 6.44 13.93
N SER A 53 -8.75 5.98 12.70
CA SER A 53 -8.59 6.79 11.48
C SER A 53 -9.56 7.97 11.45
N PHE A 54 -10.83 7.75 11.79
CA PHE A 54 -11.79 8.85 11.91
C PHE A 54 -11.38 9.87 12.97
N ARG A 55 -10.97 9.41 14.16
CA ARG A 55 -10.49 10.29 15.24
C ARG A 55 -9.25 11.09 14.82
N ALA A 56 -8.32 10.46 14.10
CA ALA A 56 -7.13 11.14 13.61
C ALA A 56 -7.47 12.21 12.57
N GLY A 57 -8.34 11.90 11.60
CA GLY A 57 -8.79 12.88 10.61
C GLY A 57 -9.56 14.05 11.24
N LEU A 58 -10.42 13.79 12.22
CA LEU A 58 -11.12 14.84 12.97
C LEU A 58 -10.14 15.74 13.72
N ALA A 59 -9.11 15.16 14.35
CA ALA A 59 -8.07 15.94 15.03
C ALA A 59 -7.31 16.86 14.05
N GLU A 60 -7.01 16.40 12.83
CA GLU A 60 -6.39 17.25 11.80
C GLU A 60 -7.28 18.42 11.40
N VAL A 61 -8.59 18.18 11.24
CA VAL A 61 -9.58 19.23 10.93
C VAL A 61 -9.69 20.24 12.06
N LEU A 62 -9.77 19.78 13.32
CA LEU A 62 -9.81 20.65 14.50
C LEU A 62 -8.52 21.48 14.65
N ALA A 63 -7.39 20.98 14.16
CA ALA A 63 -6.12 21.70 14.07
C ALA A 63 -6.02 22.63 12.85
N GLY A 64 -7.08 22.77 12.04
CA GLY A 64 -7.13 23.65 10.88
C GLY A 64 -6.54 23.05 9.58
N GLY A 65 -6.20 21.76 9.59
CA GLY A 65 -5.64 21.06 8.43
C GLY A 65 -6.66 20.18 7.69
N PRO A 66 -6.32 19.68 6.49
CA PRO A 66 -7.14 18.70 5.79
C PRO A 66 -7.06 17.33 6.50
N PRO A 67 -8.13 16.50 6.46
CA PRO A 67 -8.14 15.17 7.06
C PRO A 67 -7.37 14.16 6.20
N ARG A 68 -6.04 14.11 6.32
CA ARG A 68 -5.15 13.24 5.53
C ARG A 68 -5.09 11.82 6.08
N ALA A 69 -5.32 11.64 7.38
CA ALA A 69 -5.36 10.35 8.07
C ALA A 69 -6.72 9.64 7.96
N CYS A 70 -7.61 10.14 7.10
CA CYS A 70 -8.97 9.70 6.86
C CYS A 70 -9.26 9.83 5.34
N PRO A 71 -10.19 9.06 4.75
CA PRO A 71 -10.98 7.96 5.31
C PRO A 71 -10.16 6.73 5.71
N PRO A 72 -10.72 5.80 6.51
CA PRO A 72 -10.05 4.54 6.79
C PRO A 72 -9.83 3.71 5.53
N MET A 73 -8.93 2.74 5.62
CA MET A 73 -8.72 1.72 4.57
C MET A 73 -9.39 0.42 4.99
N ASN A 74 -9.90 -0.35 4.02
CA ASN A 74 -10.45 -1.68 4.30
C ASN A 74 -9.36 -2.59 4.88
N LEU A 75 -9.79 -3.48 5.78
CA LEU A 75 -8.94 -4.54 6.32
C LEU A 75 -8.82 -5.65 5.30
N TYR A 76 -7.60 -5.88 4.83
CA TYR A 76 -7.20 -7.01 4.03
C TYR A 76 -6.25 -7.89 4.84
N GLN A 77 -6.32 -9.19 4.59
CA GLN A 77 -5.57 -10.19 5.29
C GLN A 77 -4.51 -10.81 4.40
N LEU A 78 -3.37 -11.10 5.01
CA LEU A 78 -2.31 -11.91 4.43
C LEU A 78 -1.92 -12.95 5.48
N GLU A 79 -1.98 -14.23 5.12
CA GLU A 79 -1.66 -15.34 6.04
C GLU A 79 -2.46 -15.25 7.37
N GLY A 80 -3.74 -14.87 7.28
CA GLY A 80 -4.62 -14.71 8.44
C GLY A 80 -4.38 -13.46 9.29
N ARG A 81 -3.45 -12.58 8.92
CA ARG A 81 -3.15 -11.32 9.63
C ARG A 81 -3.59 -10.10 8.84
N ALA A 82 -4.17 -9.12 9.53
CA ALA A 82 -4.45 -7.80 8.95
C ALA A 82 -3.16 -7.04 8.62
N GLN A 83 -3.25 -6.02 7.77
CA GLN A 83 -2.12 -5.14 7.47
C GLN A 83 -1.53 -4.47 8.73
N ASP A 84 -0.22 -4.27 8.74
CA ASP A 84 0.50 -3.65 9.86
C ASP A 84 0.58 -2.12 9.69
N LEU A 85 0.73 -1.63 8.45
CA LEU A 85 0.82 -0.20 8.13
C LEU A 85 -0.13 0.17 6.99
N ASN A 86 -0.71 1.36 7.08
CA ASN A 86 -1.51 1.99 6.03
C ASN A 86 -0.93 3.38 5.73
N TRP A 87 -0.85 3.72 4.46
CA TRP A 87 -0.30 4.99 3.99
C TRP A 87 -1.23 5.63 2.97
N SER A 88 -1.36 6.94 3.05
CA SER A 88 -2.21 7.75 2.19
C SER A 88 -1.50 9.04 1.78
N LYS A 89 -1.68 9.44 0.53
CA LYS A 89 -1.27 10.75 0.02
C LYS A 89 -2.47 11.36 -0.74
N PRO A 90 -3.27 12.22 -0.08
CA PRO A 90 -4.47 12.80 -0.68
C PRO A 90 -4.16 13.71 -1.87
N ILE A 91 -4.98 13.60 -2.92
CA ILE A 91 -5.05 14.55 -4.04
C ILE A 91 -6.20 15.52 -3.77
N THR A 92 -7.39 14.98 -3.49
CA THR A 92 -8.52 15.72 -2.96
C THR A 92 -8.92 15.09 -1.63
N PRO A 93 -9.25 15.89 -0.59
CA PRO A 93 -9.67 15.34 0.68
C PRO A 93 -10.80 14.34 0.49
N ILE A 94 -10.65 13.16 1.12
CA ILE A 94 -11.63 12.06 1.13
C ILE A 94 -11.81 11.34 -0.21
N ALA A 95 -11.91 12.04 -1.33
CA ALA A 95 -12.34 11.45 -2.59
C ALA A 95 -11.21 10.81 -3.40
N LYS A 96 -10.10 11.52 -3.62
CA LYS A 96 -8.99 11.05 -4.46
C LYS A 96 -7.70 10.99 -3.68
N ARG A 97 -7.06 9.83 -3.66
CA ARG A 97 -5.80 9.63 -2.93
C ARG A 97 -5.03 8.43 -3.44
N HIS A 98 -3.72 8.58 -3.42
CA HIS A 98 -2.81 7.44 -3.50
C HIS A 98 -2.81 6.73 -2.14
N HIS A 99 -2.94 5.41 -2.11
CA HIS A 99 -2.85 4.68 -0.85
C HIS A 99 -2.29 3.28 -1.02
N PHE A 100 -1.61 2.81 0.01
CA PHE A 100 -1.15 1.43 0.04
C PHE A 100 -1.05 0.88 1.47
N ARG A 101 -0.98 -0.44 1.54
CA ARG A 101 -0.92 -1.24 2.77
C ARG A 101 0.40 -1.99 2.79
N LEU A 102 0.96 -2.20 3.99
CA LEU A 102 2.13 -3.05 4.18
C LEU A 102 1.85 -4.11 5.25
N TRP A 103 2.30 -5.32 4.97
CA TRP A 103 2.36 -6.44 5.90
C TRP A 103 3.82 -6.74 6.19
N ARG A 104 4.16 -6.84 7.47
CA ARG A 104 5.44 -7.36 7.91
C ARG A 104 5.48 -8.86 7.62
N SER A 105 6.40 -9.28 6.76
CA SER A 105 6.55 -10.69 6.40
C SER A 105 7.39 -11.46 7.42
N SER A 106 7.34 -12.79 7.37
CA SER A 106 8.29 -13.67 8.07
C SER A 106 9.68 -13.71 7.41
N TRP A 107 9.86 -13.06 6.27
CA TRP A 107 11.08 -13.09 5.48
C TRP A 107 12.05 -11.97 5.82
N ARG A 108 13.33 -12.26 5.63
CA ARG A 108 14.43 -11.31 5.70
C ARG A 108 15.26 -11.39 4.43
N ASP A 109 15.88 -10.29 4.04
CA ASP A 109 16.82 -10.28 2.93
C ASP A 109 18.15 -10.97 3.31
N GLU A 110 19.06 -11.04 2.34
CA GLU A 110 20.39 -11.68 2.50
C GLU A 110 21.27 -10.98 3.55
N ARG A 111 20.94 -9.74 3.92
CA ARG A 111 21.60 -8.97 4.99
C ARG A 111 20.82 -9.03 6.31
N GLY A 112 19.80 -9.87 6.42
CA GLY A 112 18.96 -10.01 7.61
C GLY A 112 17.94 -8.89 7.83
N ARG A 113 17.74 -7.99 6.85
CA ARG A 113 16.78 -6.87 6.96
C ARG A 113 15.36 -7.36 6.79
N GLN A 114 14.45 -6.75 7.52
CA GLN A 114 13.03 -7.08 7.48
C GLN A 114 12.44 -6.81 6.08
N VAL A 115 11.61 -7.74 5.59
CA VAL A 115 10.88 -7.58 4.32
C VAL A 115 9.40 -7.30 4.60
N TRP A 116 8.83 -6.39 3.82
CA TRP A 116 7.43 -5.99 3.86
C TRP A 116 6.77 -6.25 2.51
N TRP A 117 5.62 -6.90 2.54
CA TRP A 117 4.78 -7.07 1.35
C TRP A 117 3.75 -5.96 1.29
N GLY A 118 3.48 -5.44 0.10
CA GLY A 118 2.55 -4.33 -0.04
C GLY A 118 1.66 -4.40 -1.27
N SER A 119 0.54 -3.69 -1.15
CA SER A 119 -0.48 -3.57 -2.17
C SER A 119 -1.08 -2.17 -2.08
N GLY A 120 -1.15 -1.46 -3.20
CA GLY A 120 -1.63 -0.09 -3.27
C GLY A 120 -2.46 0.17 -4.50
N ASN A 121 -3.41 1.09 -4.39
CA ASN A 121 -4.17 1.60 -5.53
C ASN A 121 -4.39 3.12 -5.40
N LEU A 122 -4.79 3.73 -6.52
CA LEU A 122 -5.29 5.10 -6.55
C LEU A 122 -6.82 5.09 -6.38
N ASP A 123 -7.33 5.80 -5.39
CA ASP A 123 -8.76 6.09 -5.29
C ASP A 123 -9.12 7.22 -6.27
N LEU A 124 -10.06 6.96 -7.18
CA LEU A 124 -10.54 7.93 -8.18
C LEU A 124 -11.82 8.67 -7.75
N ASP A 125 -12.64 8.05 -6.91
CA ASP A 125 -13.90 8.64 -6.43
C ASP A 125 -14.43 7.89 -5.21
N VAL A 126 -15.52 8.39 -4.62
CA VAL A 126 -16.31 7.74 -3.58
C VAL A 126 -17.61 7.20 -4.16
N ARG A 127 -17.84 5.89 -3.99
CA ARG A 127 -19.14 5.27 -4.15
C ARG A 127 -19.99 5.55 -2.91
N TRP A 128 -20.82 6.58 -2.99
CA TRP A 128 -21.67 7.04 -1.88
C TRP A 128 -22.67 6.01 -1.35
N ARG A 129 -23.09 5.02 -2.16
CA ARG A 129 -24.06 3.99 -1.76
C ARG A 129 -23.56 3.10 -0.61
N ASP A 130 -22.27 2.81 -0.58
CA ASP A 130 -21.65 1.93 0.41
C ASP A 130 -20.40 2.54 1.06
N LEU A 131 -20.19 3.84 0.84
CA LEU A 131 -19.07 4.63 1.33
C LEU A 131 -17.71 3.98 1.04
N SER A 132 -17.59 3.31 -0.11
CA SER A 132 -16.35 2.73 -0.59
C SER A 132 -15.71 3.59 -1.66
N HIS A 133 -14.39 3.49 -1.85
CA HIS A 133 -13.74 4.14 -2.97
C HIS A 133 -13.88 3.35 -4.26
N VAL A 134 -13.81 4.06 -5.38
CA VAL A 134 -13.65 3.52 -6.72
C VAL A 134 -12.15 3.49 -7.01
N PRO A 135 -11.49 2.33 -6.96
CA PRO A 135 -10.07 2.23 -7.27
C PRO A 135 -9.83 2.36 -8.78
N ASP A 136 -8.70 2.94 -9.15
CA ASP A 136 -8.15 2.88 -10.49
C ASP A 136 -7.80 1.43 -10.83
N PRO A 137 -8.22 0.88 -11.99
CA PRO A 137 -7.82 -0.46 -12.40
C PRO A 137 -6.31 -0.58 -12.67
N ASP A 138 -5.58 0.52 -12.89
CA ASP A 138 -4.14 0.51 -13.19
C ASP A 138 -3.26 0.46 -11.93
N MET A 139 -3.00 -0.76 -11.45
CA MET A 139 -2.18 -0.98 -10.25
C MET A 139 -0.69 -0.65 -10.49
N ASP A 140 -0.25 -0.69 -11.75
CA ASP A 140 1.13 -0.37 -12.10
C ASP A 140 1.37 1.14 -12.06
N ALA A 141 0.39 1.94 -12.49
CA ALA A 141 0.44 3.39 -12.37
C ALA A 141 0.62 3.83 -10.91
N GLU A 142 -0.08 3.20 -9.97
CA GLU A 142 0.09 3.46 -8.53
C GLU A 142 1.47 3.01 -8.03
N ARG A 143 1.89 1.79 -8.37
CA ARG A 143 3.22 1.28 -8.02
C ARG A 143 4.32 2.22 -8.50
N ASP A 144 4.23 2.69 -9.73
CA ASP A 144 5.22 3.58 -10.33
C ASP A 144 5.15 4.99 -9.70
N PHE A 145 3.96 5.44 -9.27
CA PHE A 145 3.83 6.65 -8.47
C PHE A 145 4.53 6.52 -7.12
N ILE A 146 4.35 5.40 -6.41
CA ILE A 146 5.04 5.12 -5.14
C ILE A 146 6.56 5.14 -5.36
N ALA A 147 7.05 4.47 -6.41
CA ALA A 147 8.46 4.47 -6.78
C ALA A 147 9.00 5.89 -7.00
N ARG A 148 8.29 6.71 -7.81
CA ARG A 148 8.67 8.11 -8.05
C ARG A 148 8.63 8.96 -6.78
N SER A 149 7.66 8.72 -5.89
CA SER A 149 7.53 9.48 -4.63
C SER A 149 8.70 9.24 -3.67
N LEU A 150 9.32 8.07 -3.75
CA LEU A 150 10.48 7.67 -2.94
C LEU A 150 11.82 7.98 -3.65
N ALA A 151 11.79 8.26 -4.96
CA ALA A 151 12.98 8.58 -5.72
C ALA A 151 13.65 9.86 -5.19
N GLY A 152 14.97 9.84 -5.04
CA GLY A 152 15.75 10.96 -4.52
C GLY A 152 15.71 11.12 -2.99
N SER A 153 14.95 10.29 -2.27
CA SER A 153 14.98 10.28 -0.80
C SER A 153 16.34 9.76 -0.27
N PRO A 154 16.97 10.44 0.72
CA PRO A 154 18.22 9.95 1.32
C PRO A 154 18.03 8.61 2.06
N HIS A 155 16.80 8.25 2.42
CA HIS A 155 16.43 7.02 3.11
C HIS A 155 16.32 5.79 2.18
N VAL A 156 16.51 5.97 0.87
CA VAL A 156 16.36 4.90 -0.11
C VAL A 156 17.74 4.49 -0.65
N GLU A 157 18.12 3.24 -0.46
CA GLU A 157 19.35 2.64 -1.01
C GLU A 157 19.17 2.30 -2.49
N SER A 158 18.05 1.67 -2.86
CA SER A 158 17.75 1.37 -4.26
C SER A 158 16.25 1.17 -4.51
N ILE A 159 15.85 1.41 -5.76
CA ILE A 159 14.52 1.15 -6.29
C ILE A 159 14.70 0.32 -7.55
N ARG A 160 14.00 -0.83 -7.64
CA ARG A 160 14.07 -1.73 -8.78
C ARG A 160 12.70 -2.30 -9.10
N LEU A 161 12.51 -2.70 -10.35
CA LEU A 161 11.32 -3.40 -10.78
C LEU A 161 11.72 -4.81 -11.19
N GLU A 162 11.15 -5.81 -10.51
CA GLU A 162 11.52 -7.21 -10.66
C GLU A 162 10.34 -8.02 -11.20
N ARG A 163 10.60 -9.01 -12.05
CA ARG A 163 9.55 -9.91 -12.55
C ARG A 163 9.01 -10.76 -11.40
N ALA A 164 7.70 -10.76 -11.20
CA ALA A 164 7.00 -11.50 -10.16
C ALA A 164 5.88 -12.35 -10.79
N PRO A 165 6.19 -13.54 -11.34
CA PRO A 165 5.25 -14.34 -12.15
C PRO A 165 3.94 -14.71 -11.45
N GLN A 166 3.93 -14.72 -10.12
CA GLN A 166 2.74 -15.00 -9.31
C GLN A 166 1.79 -13.81 -9.18
N VAL A 167 2.23 -12.59 -9.52
CA VAL A 167 1.36 -11.40 -9.53
C VAL A 167 0.44 -11.50 -10.77
N PRO A 168 -0.89 -11.53 -10.59
CA PRO A 168 -1.81 -11.71 -11.70
C PRO A 168 -1.82 -10.49 -12.63
N LEU A 169 -1.83 -10.75 -13.94
CA LEU A 169 -1.87 -9.70 -14.97
C LEU A 169 -3.21 -8.95 -15.00
N ALA A 170 -4.29 -9.61 -14.57
CA ALA A 170 -5.60 -9.01 -14.43
C ALA A 170 -6.43 -9.79 -13.41
N GLY A 171 -7.48 -9.17 -12.89
CA GLY A 171 -8.44 -9.80 -11.99
C GLY A 171 -9.47 -8.80 -11.49
N ALA A 172 -10.18 -9.16 -10.43
CA ALA A 172 -11.06 -8.25 -9.71
C ALA A 172 -10.93 -8.46 -8.21
N ASN A 173 -10.99 -7.36 -7.44
CA ASN A 173 -10.86 -7.42 -5.97
C ASN A 173 -12.14 -7.92 -5.28
N ASP A 174 -12.15 -7.88 -3.94
CA ASP A 174 -13.22 -8.43 -3.10
C ASP A 174 -14.60 -7.79 -3.32
N LYS A 175 -14.64 -6.63 -3.99
CA LYS A 175 -15.84 -5.87 -4.36
C LYS A 175 -16.16 -5.92 -5.85
N GLY A 176 -15.39 -6.65 -6.65
CA GLY A 176 -15.61 -6.81 -8.09
C GLY A 176 -15.04 -5.67 -8.93
N TYR A 177 -14.20 -4.80 -8.39
CA TYR A 177 -13.47 -3.83 -9.20
C TYR A 177 -12.33 -4.52 -9.94
N ALA A 178 -12.32 -4.38 -11.26
CA ALA A 178 -11.26 -4.93 -12.09
C ALA A 178 -9.92 -4.23 -11.83
N PHE A 179 -8.83 -4.96 -12.00
CA PHE A 179 -7.47 -4.43 -12.00
C PHE A 179 -6.64 -5.04 -13.13
N ARG A 180 -5.55 -4.37 -13.48
CA ARG A 180 -4.50 -4.85 -14.39
C ARG A 180 -3.10 -4.62 -13.81
N THR A 181 -2.17 -5.51 -14.14
CA THR A 181 -0.73 -5.41 -13.82
C THR A 181 0.12 -5.97 -14.96
N ASP A 182 1.40 -5.66 -14.95
CA ASP A 182 2.43 -6.19 -15.84
C ASP A 182 3.16 -7.41 -15.26
N GLY A 183 2.70 -7.94 -14.12
CA GLY A 183 3.34 -9.07 -13.42
C GLY A 183 4.71 -8.75 -12.84
N ARG A 184 5.00 -7.47 -12.55
CA ARG A 184 6.24 -7.03 -11.89
C ARG A 184 5.95 -6.43 -10.52
N ALA A 185 6.91 -6.58 -9.62
CA ALA A 185 6.88 -6.00 -8.28
C ALA A 185 7.96 -4.92 -8.14
N LEU A 186 7.59 -3.82 -7.49
CA LEU A 186 8.52 -2.80 -7.06
C LEU A 186 9.28 -3.29 -5.83
N VAL A 187 10.61 -3.27 -5.88
CA VAL A 187 11.48 -3.55 -4.75
C VAL A 187 12.17 -2.25 -4.33
N VAL A 188 11.91 -1.82 -3.11
CA VAL A 188 12.56 -0.66 -2.50
C VAL A 188 13.41 -1.15 -1.33
N VAL A 189 14.70 -0.85 -1.39
CA VAL A 189 15.64 -1.15 -0.30
C VAL A 189 15.95 0.17 0.42
N LEU A 190 15.79 0.17 1.74
CA LEU A 190 15.94 1.36 2.59
C LEU A 190 17.28 1.34 3.34
N ARG A 191 17.74 2.53 3.74
CA ARG A 191 18.97 2.76 4.53
C ARG A 191 18.73 3.78 5.64
#